data_AF-A0A2E2XPZ4-F1
#
_entry.id   AF-A0A2E2XPZ4-F1
#
_cell.length_a   1.000
_cell.length_b   1.000
_cell.length_c   1.000
_cell.angle_alpha   90.00
_cell.angle_beta   90.00
_cell.angle_gamma   90.00
#
_symmetry.space_group_name_H-M   'P 1'
#
loop_
_entity.id
_entity.type
_entity.pdbx_description
1 polymer ?
#
loop_
_entity_poly.entity_id
_entity_poly.type
_entity_poly.pdbx_seq_one_letter_code
_entity_poly.pdbx_strand_id
1 'polypeptide(L)'
;MLSLAFKSMPRVGRGLALLTRWRRYLTVKYPVNCFRFVALLSLAVPAAVAMDDMMEQLTLQHGLSQSTVFAIEQDAVGFMWFGTRNGLNRFDGYQFRHYMADQGLPSSFVWSVEREGDSLWLGTQGGGLVERLKNGEFVSYASTPAERLESSSDTEVRPQASNDSSSSPKVIVDVKRSHDGGLWLAT
;
A
#
# COMPACT_ATOMS: atom_id res chain seq x y z
N MET A 1 -24.10 -47.91 7.00
CA MET A 1 -25.02 -47.19 6.10
C MET A 1 -26.14 -46.60 6.96
N LEU A 2 -26.07 -45.29 7.26
CA LEU A 2 -27.11 -44.58 8.00
C LEU A 2 -28.36 -44.43 7.11
N SER A 3 -29.51 -44.89 7.61
CA SER A 3 -30.81 -44.65 6.98
C SER A 3 -31.56 -43.59 7.80
N LEU A 4 -31.66 -42.38 7.23
CA LEU A 4 -32.54 -41.33 7.75
C LEU A 4 -33.98 -41.65 7.36
N ALA A 5 -34.86 -41.86 8.34
CA ALA A 5 -36.30 -41.87 8.14
C ALA A 5 -36.91 -40.65 8.85
N PHE A 6 -37.12 -39.56 8.10
CA PHE A 6 -37.86 -38.40 8.59
C PHE A 6 -39.36 -38.68 8.43
N LYS A 7 -40.01 -39.09 9.52
CA LYS A 7 -41.45 -39.32 9.57
C LYS A 7 -42.16 -37.98 9.77
N SER A 8 -42.99 -37.62 8.79
CA SER A 8 -43.86 -36.43 8.75
C SER A 8 -44.67 -36.25 10.05
N MET A 9 -44.65 -35.04 10.62
CA MET A 9 -45.59 -34.61 11.67
C MET A 9 -46.79 -33.88 11.05
N PRO A 10 -48.04 -34.18 11.46
CA PRO A 10 -49.16 -33.29 11.22
C PRO A 10 -49.25 -32.25 12.35
N ARG A 11 -49.63 -31.01 12.05
CA ARG A 11 -50.19 -30.09 13.05
C ARG A 11 -51.60 -29.67 12.64
N VAL A 12 -52.57 -30.33 13.27
CA VAL A 12 -53.97 -29.95 13.36
C VAL A 12 -54.14 -28.91 14.46
N GLY A 13 -54.86 -27.84 14.12
CA GLY A 13 -56.11 -27.39 14.78
C GLY A 13 -56.20 -27.36 16.31
N ARG A 14 -56.56 -26.17 16.80
CA ARG A 14 -56.95 -25.87 18.18
C ARG A 14 -58.14 -26.75 18.64
N GLY A 15 -58.05 -27.32 19.84
CA GLY A 15 -59.17 -27.99 20.50
C GLY A 15 -58.84 -28.36 21.94
N LEU A 16 -59.57 -27.76 22.89
CA LEU A 16 -59.65 -28.16 24.30
C LEU A 16 -60.06 -29.64 24.41
N ALA A 17 -59.31 -30.45 25.16
CA ALA A 17 -59.87 -31.55 25.97
C ALA A 17 -58.84 -32.13 26.95
N LEU A 18 -59.21 -31.97 28.20
CA LEU A 18 -58.82 -32.60 29.46
C LEU A 18 -58.21 -34.03 29.45
N LEU A 19 -57.27 -34.15 30.39
CA LEU A 19 -57.07 -35.24 31.36
C LEU A 19 -56.27 -36.50 31.00
N THR A 20 -55.35 -36.74 31.95
CA THR A 20 -54.87 -38.01 32.47
C THR A 20 -53.80 -38.79 31.70
N ARG A 21 -52.65 -38.84 32.40
CA ARG A 21 -51.97 -40.09 32.77
C ARG A 21 -51.03 -40.67 31.71
N TRP A 22 -49.80 -40.16 31.71
CA TRP A 22 -48.61 -41.02 31.71
C TRP A 22 -47.57 -40.45 32.68
N ARG A 23 -47.76 -40.76 33.96
CA ARG A 23 -46.74 -40.64 35.01
C ARG A 23 -45.75 -41.77 34.78
N ARG A 24 -44.45 -41.45 34.87
CA ARG A 24 -43.26 -42.32 34.82
C ARG A 24 -42.57 -42.41 33.46
N TYR A 25 -41.73 -41.42 33.18
CA TYR A 25 -40.41 -41.70 32.62
C TYR A 25 -39.36 -40.98 33.47
N LEU A 26 -38.68 -41.81 34.28
CA LEU A 26 -37.27 -41.76 34.62
C LEU A 26 -36.69 -40.44 35.14
N THR A 27 -36.61 -40.38 36.47
CA THR A 27 -35.62 -39.61 37.21
C THR A 27 -34.21 -40.01 36.78
N VAL A 28 -33.52 -39.15 36.02
CA VAL A 28 -32.06 -39.14 35.96
C VAL A 28 -31.59 -37.75 36.37
N LYS A 29 -30.97 -37.72 37.55
CA LYS A 29 -30.24 -36.59 38.13
C LYS A 29 -29.13 -36.15 37.17
N TYR A 30 -29.15 -34.89 36.71
CA TYR A 30 -27.93 -34.19 36.32
C TYR A 30 -27.86 -32.86 37.08
N PRO A 31 -27.18 -32.84 38.24
CA PRO A 31 -26.93 -31.63 39.00
C PRO A 31 -25.83 -30.81 38.31
N VAL A 32 -25.98 -29.49 38.33
CA VAL A 32 -24.87 -28.52 38.43
C VAL A 32 -23.68 -28.78 37.50
N ASN A 33 -23.85 -28.63 36.17
CA ASN A 33 -22.69 -28.67 35.26
C ASN A 33 -22.70 -27.61 34.14
N CYS A 34 -23.69 -26.72 34.09
CA CYS A 34 -23.70 -25.63 33.10
C CYS A 34 -22.89 -24.40 33.53
N PHE A 35 -22.56 -24.24 34.81
CA PHE A 35 -21.75 -23.11 35.30
C PHE A 35 -20.24 -23.31 35.16
N ARG A 36 -19.77 -24.51 34.82
CA ARG A 36 -18.34 -24.80 34.64
C ARG A 36 -17.84 -24.62 33.19
N PHE A 37 -18.74 -24.50 32.22
CA PHE A 37 -18.34 -24.33 30.82
C PHE A 37 -18.15 -22.88 30.39
N VAL A 38 -18.79 -21.91 31.04
CA VAL A 38 -18.64 -20.48 30.71
C VAL A 38 -17.46 -19.85 31.45
N ALA A 39 -17.15 -20.30 32.67
CA ALA A 39 -16.05 -19.75 33.47
C ALA A 39 -14.63 -20.19 33.02
N LEU A 40 -14.53 -21.20 32.13
CA LEU A 40 -13.25 -21.65 31.57
C LEU A 40 -12.93 -21.00 30.21
N LEU A 41 -13.84 -20.21 29.64
CA LEU A 41 -13.58 -19.45 28.41
C LEU A 41 -13.28 -17.96 28.67
N SER A 42 -13.25 -17.53 29.94
CA SER A 42 -12.93 -16.16 30.35
C SER A 42 -11.65 -16.04 31.19
N LEU A 43 -10.91 -17.13 31.40
CA LEU A 43 -9.73 -17.16 32.29
C LEU A 43 -8.41 -17.48 31.57
N ALA A 44 -8.32 -17.12 30.29
CA ALA A 44 -7.08 -17.12 29.54
C ALA A 44 -7.11 -16.02 28.47
N VAL A 45 -7.30 -14.78 28.91
CA VAL A 45 -6.56 -13.69 28.27
C VAL A 45 -5.23 -13.71 29.01
N PRO A 46 -4.17 -14.38 28.50
CA PRO A 46 -2.85 -14.13 29.06
C PRO A 46 -2.62 -12.62 29.02
N ALA A 47 -2.10 -12.10 30.13
CA ALA A 47 -1.74 -10.70 30.34
C ALA A 47 -1.31 -10.09 29.01
N ALA A 48 -1.98 -9.00 28.61
CA ALA A 48 -1.71 -8.19 27.44
C ALA A 48 -0.32 -8.53 26.88
N VAL A 49 -0.30 -9.28 25.77
CA VAL A 49 0.94 -9.52 25.02
C VAL A 49 1.58 -8.15 24.92
N ALA A 50 2.71 -7.98 25.60
CA ALA A 50 3.56 -6.85 25.38
C ALA A 50 3.79 -6.88 23.86
N MET A 51 3.20 -5.91 23.15
CA MET A 51 3.60 -5.61 21.80
C MET A 51 5.04 -5.14 21.96
N ASP A 52 5.95 -6.11 21.93
CA ASP A 52 7.35 -5.83 21.67
C ASP A 52 7.30 -5.16 20.31
N ASP A 53 7.59 -3.86 20.27
CA ASP A 53 7.77 -3.11 19.04
C ASP A 53 9.01 -3.71 18.36
N MET A 54 8.84 -4.88 17.75
CA MET A 54 9.86 -5.55 16.98
C MET A 54 10.11 -4.68 15.76
N MET A 55 11.13 -3.85 15.85
CA MET A 55 11.62 -3.07 14.74
C MET A 55 12.32 -4.02 13.76
N GLU A 56 11.60 -4.39 12.71
CA GLU A 56 12.17 -5.14 11.60
C GLU A 56 13.01 -4.21 10.71
N GLN A 57 14.25 -4.60 10.43
CA GLN A 57 15.16 -3.81 9.59
C GLN A 57 15.14 -4.31 8.14
N LEU A 58 14.63 -3.48 7.24
CA LEU A 58 14.74 -3.72 5.80
C LEU A 58 16.07 -3.16 5.28
N THR A 59 16.92 -4.04 4.74
CA THR A 59 18.28 -3.71 4.32
C THR A 59 18.56 -4.23 2.91
N LEU A 60 19.78 -4.01 2.39
CA LEU A 60 20.24 -4.59 1.12
C LEU A 60 20.07 -6.12 1.07
N GLN A 61 20.25 -6.81 2.20
CA GLN A 61 20.09 -8.27 2.27
C GLN A 61 18.66 -8.73 2.02
N HIS A 62 17.69 -7.86 2.29
CA HIS A 62 16.27 -8.10 2.07
C HIS A 62 15.82 -7.70 0.66
N GLY A 63 16.70 -7.09 -0.14
CA GLY A 63 16.42 -6.68 -1.52
C GLY A 63 16.28 -5.17 -1.72
N LEU A 64 16.59 -4.31 -0.75
CA LEU A 64 16.62 -2.87 -1.02
C LEU A 64 17.75 -2.53 -2.01
N SER A 65 17.49 -1.68 -3.02
CA SER A 65 18.49 -1.39 -4.05
C SER A 65 19.72 -0.61 -3.57
N GLN A 66 19.55 0.22 -2.53
CA GLN A 66 20.59 1.06 -1.98
C GLN A 66 20.27 1.42 -0.52
N SER A 67 21.29 1.54 0.33
CA SER A 67 21.13 1.65 1.79
C SER A 67 20.63 3.02 2.28
N THR A 68 20.57 4.03 1.40
CA THR A 68 20.11 5.38 1.72
C THR A 68 18.74 5.62 1.10
N VAL A 69 17.74 5.74 1.96
CA VAL A 69 16.37 6.07 1.57
C VAL A 69 16.16 7.57 1.76
N PHE A 70 15.69 8.26 0.72
CA PHE A 70 15.38 9.70 0.76
C PHE A 70 13.91 9.97 0.97
N ALA A 71 13.05 9.07 0.49
CA ALA A 71 11.61 9.21 0.58
C ALA A 71 10.93 7.87 0.81
N ILE A 72 9.84 7.92 1.56
CA ILE A 72 9.00 6.78 1.88
C ILE A 72 7.56 7.24 1.67
N GLU A 73 6.77 6.45 0.94
CA GLU A 73 5.34 6.70 0.75
C GLU A 73 4.58 5.38 0.67
N GLN A 74 3.33 5.35 1.13
CA GLN A 74 2.46 4.18 1.00
C GLN A 74 1.40 4.43 -0.07
N ASP A 75 1.23 3.49 -1.00
CA ASP A 75 0.16 3.59 -1.99
C ASP A 75 -1.22 3.22 -1.45
N ALA A 76 -2.27 3.51 -2.23
CA ALA A 76 -3.66 3.28 -1.82
C ALA A 76 -4.01 1.79 -1.59
N VAL A 77 -3.19 0.87 -2.11
CA VAL A 77 -3.40 -0.58 -1.96
C VAL A 77 -2.47 -1.21 -0.91
N GLY A 78 -1.62 -0.39 -0.27
CA GLY A 78 -0.80 -0.77 0.87
C GLY A 78 0.67 -1.09 0.55
N PHE A 79 1.11 -0.99 -0.71
CA PHE A 79 2.54 -1.16 -1.02
C PHE A 79 3.34 0.02 -0.49
N MET A 80 4.52 -0.27 0.05
CA MET A 80 5.46 0.75 0.51
C MET A 80 6.45 1.09 -0.62
N TRP A 81 6.71 2.36 -0.81
CA TRP A 81 7.58 2.89 -1.86
C TRP A 81 8.75 3.63 -1.25
N PHE A 82 9.95 3.37 -1.76
CA PHE A 82 11.20 3.92 -1.24
C PHE A 82 12.02 4.54 -2.37
N GLY A 83 12.21 5.85 -2.31
CA GLY A 83 13.11 6.59 -3.19
C GLY A 83 14.55 6.47 -2.71
N THR A 84 15.47 6.08 -3.59
CA THR A 84 16.89 5.90 -3.28
C THR A 84 17.78 6.59 -4.32
N ARG A 85 19.11 6.55 -4.12
CA ARG A 85 20.06 6.97 -5.17
C ARG A 85 20.09 6.06 -6.40
N ASN A 86 19.59 4.83 -6.25
CA ASN A 86 19.65 3.80 -7.26
C ASN A 86 18.26 3.17 -7.46
N GLY A 87 17.33 4.01 -7.88
CA GLY A 87 15.99 3.65 -8.31
C GLY A 87 14.93 3.83 -7.24
N LEU A 88 13.70 3.55 -7.67
CA LEU A 88 12.51 3.46 -6.84
C LEU A 88 12.30 2.00 -6.46
N ASN A 89 12.05 1.73 -5.18
CA ASN A 89 11.80 0.37 -4.67
C ASN A 89 10.35 0.28 -4.20
N ARG A 90 9.66 -0.81 -4.55
CA ARG A 90 8.33 -1.14 -4.02
C ARG A 90 8.42 -2.39 -3.16
N PHE A 91 7.89 -2.33 -1.95
CA PHE A 91 7.83 -3.46 -1.03
C PHE A 91 6.37 -3.89 -0.82
N ASP A 92 6.14 -5.19 -0.89
CA ASP A 92 4.81 -5.81 -0.71
C ASP A 92 4.57 -6.43 0.67
N GLY A 93 5.50 -6.21 1.61
CA GLY A 93 5.50 -6.88 2.91
C GLY A 93 6.41 -8.11 2.94
N TYR A 94 6.84 -8.62 1.79
CA TYR A 94 7.69 -9.80 1.68
C TYR A 94 8.91 -9.59 0.80
N GLN A 95 8.77 -8.88 -0.33
CA GLN A 95 9.80 -8.73 -1.35
C GLN A 95 9.86 -7.31 -1.91
N PHE A 96 11.06 -6.92 -2.33
CA PHE A 96 11.28 -5.69 -3.09
C PHE A 96 11.18 -5.93 -4.59
N ARG A 97 10.50 -5.01 -5.27
CA ARG A 97 10.58 -4.80 -6.71
C ARG A 97 11.29 -3.49 -6.98
N HIS A 98 12.21 -3.51 -7.94
CA HIS A 98 13.07 -2.41 -8.27
C HIS A 98 12.60 -1.77 -9.58
N TYR A 99 12.66 -0.45 -9.66
CA TYR A 99 12.45 0.32 -10.87
C TYR A 99 13.69 1.17 -11.10
N MET A 100 14.45 0.80 -12.13
CA MET A 100 15.77 1.34 -12.43
C MET A 100 15.74 2.19 -13.71
N ALA A 101 16.81 2.95 -13.93
CA ALA A 101 16.89 3.84 -15.09
C ALA A 101 16.89 3.09 -16.43
N ASP A 102 17.53 1.92 -16.47
CA ASP A 102 17.54 0.99 -17.61
C ASP A 102 16.19 0.27 -17.84
N GLN A 103 15.23 0.43 -16.91
CA GLN A 103 13.89 -0.16 -16.96
C GLN A 103 12.81 0.90 -17.22
N GLY A 104 13.19 2.11 -17.65
CA GLY A 104 12.27 3.17 -18.03
C GLY A 104 12.06 4.26 -16.98
N LEU A 105 12.73 4.21 -15.82
CA LEU A 105 12.75 5.33 -14.89
C LEU A 105 13.63 6.46 -15.47
N PRO A 106 13.15 7.70 -15.64
CA PRO A 106 13.93 8.76 -16.31
C PRO A 106 15.24 9.14 -15.61
N SER A 107 15.36 8.88 -14.30
CA SER A 107 16.59 9.10 -13.55
C SER A 107 16.68 8.11 -12.38
N SER A 108 17.89 7.63 -12.10
CA SER A 108 18.13 6.67 -11.01
C SER A 108 18.00 7.30 -9.62
N PHE A 109 18.14 8.62 -9.48
CA PHE A 109 18.11 9.26 -8.18
C PHE A 109 16.72 9.83 -7.91
N VAL A 110 16.02 9.23 -6.94
CA VAL A 110 14.68 9.63 -6.50
C VAL A 110 14.79 10.32 -5.14
N TRP A 111 14.49 11.61 -5.10
CA TRP A 111 14.55 12.44 -3.88
C TRP A 111 13.26 12.38 -3.07
N SER A 112 12.13 12.46 -3.76
CA SER A 112 10.80 12.52 -3.16
C SER A 112 9.85 11.58 -3.89
N VAL A 113 8.89 11.06 -3.13
CA VAL A 113 7.79 10.23 -3.61
C VAL A 113 6.55 10.76 -2.93
N GLU A 114 5.53 11.08 -3.70
CA GLU A 114 4.25 11.60 -3.21
C GLU A 114 3.11 10.89 -3.94
N ARG A 115 2.09 10.43 -3.21
CA ARG A 115 0.94 9.78 -3.82
C ARG A 115 -0.16 10.79 -4.13
N GLU A 116 -0.67 10.72 -5.35
CA GLU A 116 -1.88 11.43 -5.75
C GLU A 116 -2.89 10.46 -6.36
N GLY A 117 -3.96 10.17 -5.63
CA GLY A 117 -4.94 9.16 -6.04
C GLY A 117 -4.29 7.78 -6.20
N ASP A 118 -4.32 7.27 -7.44
CA ASP A 118 -3.71 6.00 -7.85
C ASP A 118 -2.33 6.17 -8.50
N SER A 119 -1.89 7.43 -8.72
CA SER A 119 -0.59 7.77 -9.29
C SER A 119 0.45 8.04 -8.19
N LEU A 120 1.72 7.88 -8.54
CA LEU A 120 2.86 8.28 -7.71
C LEU A 120 3.68 9.33 -8.45
N TRP A 121 3.94 10.45 -7.79
CA TRP A 121 4.79 11.52 -8.27
C TRP A 121 6.17 11.42 -7.64
N LEU A 122 7.19 11.57 -8.47
CA LEU A 122 8.58 11.40 -8.09
C LEU A 122 9.35 12.68 -8.43
N GLY A 123 10.04 13.23 -7.44
CA GLY A 123 11.08 14.22 -7.66
C GLY A 123 12.39 13.52 -7.97
N THR A 124 12.92 13.70 -9.18
CA THR A 124 14.14 13.02 -9.61
C THR A 124 15.29 13.98 -9.91
N GLN A 125 16.52 13.52 -9.71
CA GLN A 125 17.69 14.31 -10.08
C GLN A 125 17.84 14.36 -11.60
N GLY A 126 17.65 15.54 -12.20
CA GLY A 126 17.84 15.78 -13.62
C GLY A 126 16.77 15.17 -14.56
N GLY A 127 15.93 14.25 -14.07
CA GLY A 127 14.75 13.75 -14.79
C GLY A 127 13.49 14.58 -14.56
N GLY A 128 13.56 15.61 -13.71
CA GLY A 128 12.45 16.48 -13.35
C GLY A 128 11.36 15.77 -12.55
N LEU A 129 10.12 16.19 -12.77
CA LEU A 129 8.93 15.57 -12.17
C LEU A 129 8.57 14.33 -12.99
N VAL A 130 8.41 13.19 -12.33
CA VAL A 130 8.03 11.95 -13.00
C VAL A 130 6.75 11.43 -12.36
N GLU A 131 5.74 11.12 -13.16
CA GLU A 131 4.54 10.43 -12.72
C GLU A 131 4.62 8.96 -13.09
N ARG A 132 4.41 8.09 -12.10
CA ARG A 132 4.15 6.68 -12.33
C ARG A 132 2.65 6.45 -12.39
N LEU A 133 2.17 6.09 -13.57
CA LEU A 133 0.78 5.77 -13.83
C LEU A 133 0.39 4.41 -13.22
N LYS A 134 -0.92 4.18 -13.06
CA LYS A 134 -1.48 2.93 -12.55
C LYS A 134 -1.08 1.70 -13.36
N ASN A 135 -0.90 1.86 -14.69
CA ASN A 135 -0.44 0.80 -15.59
C ASN A 135 1.05 0.44 -15.39
N GLY A 136 1.79 1.20 -14.58
CA GLY A 136 3.21 1.00 -14.29
C GLY A 136 4.17 1.79 -15.19
N GLU A 137 3.65 2.57 -16.14
CA GLU A 137 4.44 3.44 -17.00
C GLU A 137 4.92 4.70 -16.25
N PHE A 138 6.09 5.21 -16.65
CA PHE A 138 6.65 6.46 -16.14
C PHE A 138 6.55 7.55 -17.20
N VAL A 139 5.93 8.67 -16.83
CA VAL A 139 5.82 9.88 -17.66
C VAL A 139 6.68 10.97 -17.03
N SER A 140 7.66 11.48 -17.78
CA SER A 140 8.50 12.60 -17.33
C SER A 140 7.95 13.93 -17.81
N TYR A 141 7.85 14.89 -16.89
CA TYR A 141 7.51 16.28 -17.14
C TYR A 141 8.75 17.17 -16.93
N ALA A 142 9.91 16.71 -17.41
CA ALA A 142 11.11 17.54 -17.42
C ALA A 142 10.77 18.93 -18.00
N SER A 143 11.23 19.99 -17.32
CA SER A 143 11.17 21.34 -17.89
C SER A 143 11.98 21.30 -19.19
N THR A 144 11.28 21.23 -20.32
CA THR A 144 11.89 21.46 -21.64
C THR A 144 12.77 22.69 -21.52
N PRO A 145 14.06 22.63 -21.91
CA PRO A 145 14.81 23.85 -22.14
C PRO A 145 13.96 24.70 -23.09
N ALA A 146 13.66 25.93 -22.68
CA ALA A 146 12.92 26.87 -23.49
C ALA A 146 13.78 27.23 -24.72
N GLU A 147 13.70 26.41 -25.77
CA GLU A 147 14.09 26.81 -27.13
C GLU A 147 13.40 25.91 -28.16
N ARG A 148 12.08 25.97 -28.15
CA ARG A 148 11.31 25.81 -29.38
C ARG A 148 10.48 27.07 -29.52
N LEU A 149 11.02 28.03 -30.27
CA LEU A 149 10.35 28.96 -31.19
C LEU A 149 11.40 29.99 -31.64
N GLU A 150 12.19 29.69 -32.66
CA GLU A 150 12.51 30.65 -33.73
C GLU A 150 12.68 29.87 -35.04
N SER A 151 11.56 29.73 -35.74
CA SER A 151 11.57 29.64 -37.20
C SER A 151 11.46 31.08 -37.70
N SER A 152 12.55 31.65 -38.20
CA SER A 152 12.63 32.44 -39.44
C SER A 152 13.81 33.44 -39.45
N SER A 153 14.41 33.55 -40.64
CA SER A 153 15.36 34.56 -41.12
C SER A 153 16.86 34.35 -40.81
N ASP A 154 17.54 33.95 -41.88
CA ASP A 154 18.94 34.15 -42.22
C ASP A 154 19.69 35.22 -41.41
N THR A 155 20.71 34.83 -40.65
CA THR A 155 22.01 35.51 -40.58
C THR A 155 23.05 34.54 -40.02
N GLU A 156 24.08 34.29 -40.83
CA GLU A 156 25.26 33.50 -40.47
C GLU A 156 26.06 34.19 -39.36
N VAL A 157 25.99 33.65 -38.13
CA VAL A 157 26.88 34.05 -37.03
C VAL A 157 27.66 32.82 -36.57
N ARG A 158 28.99 32.90 -36.71
CA ARG A 158 29.98 31.90 -36.30
C ARG A 158 29.72 31.36 -34.88
N PRO A 159 29.92 30.06 -34.62
CA PRO A 159 29.83 29.53 -33.27
C PRO A 159 31.09 29.93 -32.47
N GLN A 160 30.94 30.85 -31.52
CA GLN A 160 31.83 30.95 -30.38
C GLN A 160 31.34 29.94 -29.34
N ALA A 161 32.17 28.95 -29.01
CA ALA A 161 31.90 27.99 -27.95
C ALA A 161 31.99 28.70 -26.59
N SER A 162 30.86 29.23 -26.10
CA SER A 162 30.69 29.56 -24.69
C SER A 162 30.31 28.29 -23.93
N ASN A 163 31.28 27.74 -23.21
CA ASN A 163 31.10 26.69 -22.21
C ASN A 163 30.34 27.24 -20.97
N ASP A 164 29.14 27.76 -21.15
CA ASP A 164 28.29 28.10 -20.01
C ASP A 164 27.56 26.83 -19.56
N SER A 165 28.21 26.11 -18.65
CA SER A 165 27.64 25.01 -17.87
C SER A 165 26.64 25.50 -16.80
N SER A 166 25.89 26.57 -17.05
CA SER A 166 25.01 27.19 -16.05
C SER A 166 23.55 26.77 -16.15
N SER A 167 23.14 25.99 -17.16
CA SER A 167 21.83 25.32 -17.13
C SER A 167 21.94 24.03 -16.33
N SER A 168 22.20 24.15 -15.02
CA SER A 168 22.08 23.02 -14.11
C SER A 168 20.71 22.38 -14.37
N PRO A 169 20.63 21.08 -14.63
CA PRO A 169 19.34 20.43 -14.83
C PRO A 169 18.50 20.71 -13.57
N LYS A 170 17.30 21.28 -13.74
CA LYS A 170 16.41 21.59 -12.61
C LYS A 170 16.14 20.30 -11.87
N VAL A 171 16.72 20.17 -10.69
CA VAL A 171 16.50 19.05 -9.78
C VAL A 171 15.17 19.31 -9.09
N ILE A 172 14.33 18.31 -8.95
CA ILE A 172 13.19 18.41 -8.03
C ILE A 172 13.59 17.68 -6.77
N VAL A 173 13.74 18.43 -5.68
CA VAL A 173 14.19 17.91 -4.38
C VAL A 173 13.01 17.44 -3.54
N ASP A 174 11.85 18.08 -3.66
CA ASP A 174 10.66 17.70 -2.91
C ASP A 174 9.39 17.88 -3.74
N VAL A 175 8.46 16.96 -3.53
CA VAL A 175 7.11 16.98 -4.09
C VAL A 175 6.18 16.75 -2.91
N LYS A 176 5.29 17.71 -2.65
CA LYS A 176 4.35 17.64 -1.54
C LYS A 176 2.95 18.00 -1.96
N ARG A 177 1.99 17.26 -1.44
CA ARG A 177 0.58 17.63 -1.60
C ARG A 177 0.21 18.82 -0.72
N SER A 178 -0.50 19.75 -1.34
CA SER A 178 -1.16 20.86 -0.70
C SER A 178 -2.52 20.45 -0.12
N HIS A 179 -2.96 21.11 0.93
CA HIS A 179 -4.25 20.87 1.58
C HIS A 179 -5.46 21.12 0.65
N ASP A 180 -5.30 21.96 -0.38
CA ASP A 180 -6.30 22.26 -1.41
C ASP A 180 -6.31 21.25 -2.57
N GLY A 181 -5.40 20.28 -2.56
CA GLY A 181 -5.26 19.26 -3.59
C GLY A 181 -4.24 19.56 -4.68
N GLY A 182 -3.56 20.71 -4.66
CA GLY A 182 -2.43 20.97 -5.55
C GLY A 182 -1.15 20.22 -5.16
N LEU A 183 -0.15 20.21 -6.05
CA LEU A 183 1.21 19.74 -5.76
C LEU A 183 2.18 20.93 -5.66
N TRP A 184 2.95 20.98 -4.58
CA TRP A 184 4.08 21.89 -4.40
C TRP A 184 5.36 21.19 -4.84
N LEU A 185 6.15 21.87 -5.67
CA LEU A 185 7.43 21.37 -6.17
C LEU A 185 8.54 22.28 -5.64
N ALA A 186 9.50 21.70 -4.93
CA ALA A 186 10.74 22.37 -4.56
C ALA A 186 11.85 21.96 -5.53
N THR A 187 12.55 22.95 -6.10
CA THR A 187 13.64 22.76 -7.06
C THR A 187 14.97 23.25 -6.53
#